data_AF-A0A949UE00-F1
#
_entry.id   AF-A0A949UE00-F1
#
_cell.length_a   1.000
_cell.length_b   1.000
_cell.length_c   1.000
_cell.angle_alpha   90.00
_cell.angle_beta   90.00
_cell.angle_gamma   90.00
#
_symmetry.space_group_name_H-M   'P 1'
#
loop_
_entity.id
_entity.type
_entity.pdbx_description
1 polymer ?
#
loop_
_entity_poly.entity_id
_entity_poly.type
_entity_poly.pdbx_seq_one_letter_code
_entity_poly.pdbx_strand_id
1 'polypeptide(L)'
;TEAVRVAIEDLTWDSSGSGSVKIRGKGRKIRFCPLWKKTMTELQPLIRSRDTASPLFLNRYGEAMTRFGIHALVTRHADAAAKSIPSLKTKRISPHTIRHTTATHLLRAGVDLNTIRAWLGHVSLDTTNIYAETDLASKAKALAACDPGGGHRRVKKKWRDDPTLMEFLRKL
;
A
#
# COMPACT_ATOMS: atom_id res chain seq x y z
N THR A 1 -4.24 11.09 -9.55
CA THR A 1 -3.96 12.54 -9.52
C THR A 1 -2.62 12.85 -8.92
N GLU A 2 -2.15 12.07 -7.95
CA GLU A 2 -0.89 12.37 -7.27
C GLU A 2 0.34 12.01 -8.13
N ALA A 3 0.26 10.95 -8.92
CA ALA A 3 1.35 10.50 -9.79
C ALA A 3 1.89 11.60 -10.74
N VAL A 4 1.02 12.47 -11.27
CA VAL A 4 1.44 13.56 -12.18
C VAL A 4 2.22 14.69 -11.48
N ARG A 5 2.20 14.73 -10.15
CA ARG A 5 2.86 15.78 -9.35
C ARG A 5 4.21 15.34 -8.80
N VAL A 6 4.61 14.09 -9.06
CA VAL A 6 5.88 13.54 -8.60
C VAL A 6 6.99 14.10 -9.48
N ALA A 7 8.03 14.65 -8.86
CA ALA A 7 9.28 15.01 -9.53
C ALA A 7 10.31 13.89 -9.36
N ILE A 8 11.42 13.96 -10.12
CA ILE A 8 12.51 12.97 -10.00
C ILE A 8 13.13 13.00 -8.59
N GLU A 9 13.25 14.17 -7.97
CA GLU A 9 13.72 14.36 -6.59
C GLU A 9 12.85 13.68 -5.52
N ASP A 10 11.58 13.38 -5.82
CA ASP A 10 10.70 12.67 -4.90
C ASP A 10 10.99 11.15 -4.88
N LEU A 11 11.88 10.64 -5.72
CA LEU A 11 12.30 9.24 -5.77
C LEU A 11 13.56 9.01 -4.94
N THR A 12 13.56 7.94 -4.16
CA THR A 12 14.75 7.43 -3.47
C THR A 12 14.95 5.98 -3.85
N TRP A 13 16.21 5.54 -4.01
CA TRP A 13 16.52 4.14 -4.27
C TRP A 13 17.90 3.78 -3.74
N ASP A 14 18.08 2.50 -3.42
CA ASP A 14 19.34 1.96 -2.90
C ASP A 14 20.10 1.18 -3.98
N SER A 15 21.30 0.71 -3.61
CA SER A 15 22.15 -0.13 -4.48
C SER A 15 21.55 -1.52 -4.76
N SER A 16 20.55 -1.98 -3.99
CA SER A 16 19.84 -3.25 -4.22
C SER A 16 18.80 -3.17 -5.35
N GLY A 17 18.50 -1.95 -5.79
CA GLY A 17 17.50 -1.64 -6.81
C GLY A 17 16.08 -1.48 -6.24
N SER A 18 15.93 -1.49 -4.92
CA SER A 18 14.68 -1.17 -4.25
C SER A 18 14.53 0.36 -4.15
N GLY A 19 13.30 0.86 -4.28
CA GLY A 19 13.06 2.30 -4.26
C GLY A 19 11.78 2.68 -3.54
N SER A 20 11.62 3.97 -3.29
CA SER A 20 10.42 4.57 -2.75
C SER A 20 10.11 5.89 -3.44
N VAL A 21 8.85 6.28 -3.43
CA VAL A 21 8.40 7.59 -3.93
C VAL A 21 7.70 8.35 -2.81
N LYS A 22 8.10 9.61 -2.65
CA LYS A 22 7.45 10.58 -1.79
C LYS A 22 6.21 11.14 -2.50
N ILE A 23 5.04 10.92 -1.91
CA ILE A 23 3.77 11.39 -2.47
C ILE A 23 3.14 12.42 -1.55
N ARG A 24 2.80 13.58 -2.13
CA ARG A 24 2.06 14.65 -1.44
C ARG A 24 0.56 14.47 -1.68
N GLY A 25 -0.15 13.98 -0.67
CA GLY A 25 -1.58 13.70 -0.71
C GLY A 25 -2.48 14.89 -0.32
N LYS A 26 -3.78 14.61 -0.17
CA LYS A 26 -4.77 15.60 0.27
C LYS A 26 -4.40 16.16 1.64
N GLY A 27 -4.54 17.49 1.81
CA GLY A 27 -4.17 18.18 3.05
C GLY A 27 -2.67 18.28 3.30
N ARG A 28 -1.85 18.23 2.24
CA ARG A 28 -0.36 18.29 2.30
C ARG A 28 0.28 17.15 3.11
N LYS A 29 -0.45 16.06 3.38
CA LYS A 29 0.11 14.88 4.04
C LYS A 29 1.10 14.20 3.12
N ILE A 30 2.30 13.98 3.63
CA ILE A 30 3.37 13.25 2.94
C ILE A 30 3.27 11.78 3.28
N ARG A 31 3.50 10.91 2.29
CA ARG A 31 3.69 9.48 2.51
C ARG A 31 4.76 8.94 1.58
N PHE A 32 5.38 7.85 1.99
CA PHE A 32 6.35 7.13 1.19
C PHE A 32 5.71 5.82 0.71
N CYS A 33 5.70 5.62 -0.59
CA CYS A 33 5.21 4.39 -1.20
C CYS A 33 6.42 3.62 -1.72
N PRO A 34 6.64 2.37 -1.27
CA PRO A 34 7.68 1.54 -1.85
C PRO A 34 7.36 1.25 -3.33
N LEU A 35 8.42 1.13 -4.12
CA LEU A 35 8.37 0.77 -5.54
C LEU A 35 9.00 -0.62 -5.69
N TRP A 36 8.38 -1.44 -6.54
CA TRP A 36 8.97 -2.74 -6.90
C TRP A 36 10.29 -2.53 -7.63
N LYS A 37 11.24 -3.45 -7.40
CA LYS A 37 12.53 -3.47 -8.11
C LYS A 37 12.35 -3.38 -9.63
N LYS A 38 11.39 -4.14 -10.18
CA LYS A 38 11.05 -4.09 -11.60
C LYS A 38 10.64 -2.68 -12.05
N THR A 39 9.83 -1.97 -11.27
CA THR A 39 9.45 -0.59 -11.58
C THR A 39 10.67 0.32 -11.61
N MET A 40 11.60 0.17 -10.67
CA MET A 40 12.83 0.96 -10.65
C MET A 40 13.75 0.64 -11.84
N THR A 41 13.86 -0.63 -12.23
CA THR A 41 14.64 -1.06 -13.41
C THR A 41 14.15 -0.39 -14.69
N GLU A 42 12.82 -0.29 -14.89
CA GLU A 42 12.25 0.38 -16.06
C GLU A 42 12.34 1.91 -15.97
N LEU A 43 12.24 2.47 -14.75
CA LEU A 43 12.18 3.91 -14.55
C LEU A 43 13.54 4.59 -14.62
N GLN A 44 14.60 3.96 -14.10
CA GLN A 44 15.94 4.56 -14.01
C GLN A 44 16.48 5.05 -15.36
N PRO A 45 16.46 4.25 -16.46
CA PRO A 45 16.96 4.70 -17.76
C PRO A 45 16.22 5.93 -18.30
N LEU A 46 14.94 6.09 -17.93
CA LEU A 46 14.08 7.18 -18.40
C LEU A 46 14.31 8.51 -17.67
N ILE A 47 14.99 8.48 -16.51
CA ILE A 47 15.18 9.67 -15.64
C ILE A 47 16.65 10.07 -15.45
N ARG A 48 17.62 9.19 -15.73
CA ARG A 48 19.04 9.43 -15.46
C ARG A 48 19.62 10.68 -16.14
N SER A 49 19.15 11.05 -17.32
CA SER A 49 19.66 12.20 -18.09
C SER A 49 18.87 13.49 -17.86
N ARG A 50 17.95 13.51 -16.89
CA ARG A 50 17.00 14.60 -16.67
C ARG A 50 17.29 15.28 -15.34
N ASP A 51 16.97 16.57 -15.27
CA ASP A 51 17.12 17.33 -14.04
C ASP A 51 16.20 16.80 -12.92
N THR A 52 16.69 16.81 -11.69
CA THR A 52 16.00 16.23 -10.53
C THR A 52 14.68 16.93 -10.20
N ALA A 53 14.55 18.23 -10.50
CA ALA A 53 13.30 18.97 -10.31
C ALA A 53 12.27 18.69 -11.44
N SER A 54 12.65 17.98 -12.50
CA SER A 54 11.75 17.68 -13.62
C SER A 54 10.59 16.77 -13.20
N PRO A 55 9.38 16.96 -13.76
CA PRO A 55 8.23 16.08 -13.51
C PRO A 55 8.51 14.65 -13.93
N LEU A 56 8.28 13.65 -13.08
CA LEU A 56 8.62 12.25 -13.39
C LEU A 56 8.03 11.79 -14.72
N PHE A 57 6.77 12.14 -14.97
CA PHE A 57 6.03 11.77 -16.17
C PHE A 57 5.85 12.96 -17.12
N LEU A 58 6.34 12.80 -18.35
CA LEU A 58 6.22 13.81 -19.40
C LEU A 58 5.23 13.37 -20.49
N ASN A 59 4.65 14.35 -21.18
CA ASN A 59 3.90 14.16 -22.41
C ASN A 59 4.85 14.07 -23.63
N ARG A 60 4.30 13.87 -24.83
CA ARG A 60 5.07 13.80 -26.09
C ARG A 60 5.80 15.10 -26.48
N TYR A 61 5.47 16.22 -25.84
CA TYR A 61 6.06 17.54 -26.06
C TYR A 61 7.14 17.86 -25.00
N GLY A 62 7.41 16.94 -24.07
CA GLY A 62 8.39 17.14 -22.99
C GLY A 62 7.85 17.90 -21.77
N GLU A 63 6.55 18.16 -21.70
CA GLU A 63 5.92 18.88 -20.59
C GLU A 63 5.32 17.92 -19.56
N ALA A 64 5.00 18.41 -18.36
CA ALA A 64 4.37 17.61 -17.31
C ALA A 64 3.08 16.93 -17.80
N MET A 65 2.98 15.61 -17.63
CA MET A 65 1.77 14.88 -18.02
C MET A 65 0.58 15.26 -17.12
N THR A 66 -0.60 15.42 -17.72
CA THR A 66 -1.83 15.71 -16.98
C THR A 66 -2.51 14.43 -16.45
N ARG A 67 -3.43 14.59 -15.47
CA ARG A 67 -4.24 13.46 -14.95
C ARG A 67 -4.96 12.74 -16.09
N PHE A 68 -5.52 13.49 -17.03
CA PHE A 68 -6.24 12.95 -18.18
C PHE A 68 -5.28 12.24 -19.13
N GLY A 69 -4.07 12.77 -19.31
CA GLY A 69 -3.00 12.11 -20.06
C GLY A 69 -2.65 10.73 -19.50
N ILE A 70 -2.42 10.61 -18.19
CA ILE A 70 -2.19 9.30 -17.55
C ILE A 70 -3.37 8.36 -17.78
N HIS A 71 -4.60 8.85 -17.58
CA HIS A 71 -5.79 8.02 -17.77
C HIS A 71 -5.89 7.50 -19.20
N ALA A 72 -5.73 8.37 -20.20
CA ALA A 72 -5.75 8.00 -21.61
C ALA A 72 -4.63 7.01 -21.95
N LEU A 73 -3.43 7.20 -21.40
CA LEU A 73 -2.30 6.28 -21.60
C LEU A 73 -2.62 4.88 -21.05
N VAL A 74 -3.14 4.80 -19.81
CA VAL A 74 -3.54 3.53 -19.20
C VAL A 74 -4.64 2.84 -20.01
N THR A 75 -5.67 3.58 -20.43
CA THR A 75 -6.75 3.02 -21.27
C THR A 75 -6.21 2.51 -22.59
N ARG A 76 -5.35 3.28 -23.29
CA ARG A 76 -4.74 2.86 -24.54
C ARG A 76 -3.93 1.56 -24.40
N HIS A 77 -3.13 1.43 -23.35
CA HIS A 77 -2.36 0.20 -23.11
C HIS A 77 -3.26 -0.98 -22.72
N ALA A 78 -4.33 -0.74 -21.98
CA ALA A 78 -5.34 -1.75 -21.66
C ALA A 78 -6.01 -2.29 -22.93
N ASP A 79 -6.42 -1.40 -23.84
CA ASP A 79 -7.05 -1.78 -25.12
C ASP A 79 -6.08 -2.57 -26.02
N ALA A 80 -4.81 -2.16 -26.05
CA ALA A 80 -3.78 -2.89 -26.78
C ALA A 80 -3.56 -4.30 -26.20
N ALA A 81 -3.49 -4.43 -24.87
CA ALA A 81 -3.35 -5.72 -24.20
C ALA A 81 -4.60 -6.62 -24.38
N ALA A 82 -5.79 -6.03 -24.50
CA ALA A 82 -7.03 -6.78 -24.73
C ALA A 82 -7.08 -7.48 -26.10
N LYS A 83 -6.21 -7.09 -27.05
CA LYS A 83 -6.06 -7.78 -28.34
C LYS A 83 -5.42 -9.17 -28.18
N SER A 84 -4.46 -9.32 -27.27
CA SER A 84 -3.79 -10.59 -26.99
C SER A 84 -4.37 -11.33 -25.79
N ILE A 85 -5.07 -10.64 -24.89
CA ILE A 85 -5.69 -11.21 -23.69
C ILE A 85 -7.21 -10.95 -23.71
N PRO A 86 -8.02 -11.87 -24.27
CA PRO A 86 -9.45 -11.66 -24.46
C PRO A 86 -10.23 -11.35 -23.17
N SER A 87 -9.76 -11.88 -22.03
CA SER A 87 -10.38 -11.65 -20.72
C SER A 87 -10.29 -10.21 -20.21
N LEU A 88 -9.48 -9.35 -20.85
CA LEU A 88 -9.42 -7.92 -20.54
C LEU A 88 -10.51 -7.11 -21.26
N LYS A 89 -11.10 -7.61 -22.36
CA LYS A 89 -12.11 -6.88 -23.15
C LYS A 89 -13.35 -6.52 -22.34
N THR A 90 -13.70 -7.34 -21.34
CA THR A 90 -14.86 -7.12 -20.47
C THR A 90 -14.54 -6.33 -19.21
N LYS A 91 -13.26 -5.96 -18.97
CA LYS A 91 -12.82 -5.29 -17.74
C LYS A 91 -12.62 -3.80 -17.96
N ARG A 92 -13.10 -2.99 -17.00
CA ARG A 92 -12.83 -1.55 -16.97
C ARG A 92 -11.47 -1.27 -16.30
N ILE A 93 -10.44 -1.03 -17.11
CA ILE A 93 -9.09 -0.71 -16.63
C ILE A 93 -8.89 0.80 -16.58
N SER A 94 -8.55 1.30 -15.39
CA SER A 94 -8.27 2.70 -15.12
C SER A 94 -7.23 2.79 -14.00
N PRO A 95 -6.59 3.95 -13.78
CA PRO A 95 -5.70 4.13 -12.64
C PRO A 95 -6.35 3.79 -11.29
N HIS A 96 -7.66 4.02 -11.14
CA HIS A 96 -8.38 3.71 -9.90
C HIS A 96 -8.59 2.21 -9.71
N THR A 97 -8.90 1.47 -10.78
CA THR A 97 -9.06 0.00 -10.70
C THR A 97 -7.71 -0.70 -10.53
N ILE A 98 -6.63 -0.20 -11.15
CA ILE A 98 -5.27 -0.69 -10.91
C ILE A 98 -4.92 -0.55 -9.43
N ARG A 99 -5.12 0.64 -8.84
CA ARG A 99 -4.86 0.87 -7.42
C ARG A 99 -5.67 -0.06 -6.50
N HIS A 100 -6.96 -0.24 -6.79
CA HIS A 100 -7.81 -1.13 -6.03
C HIS A 100 -7.28 -2.58 -6.07
N THR A 101 -6.94 -3.07 -7.27
CA THR A 101 -6.35 -4.40 -7.46
C THR A 101 -5.02 -4.52 -6.73
N THR A 102 -4.14 -3.53 -6.78
CA THR A 102 -2.89 -3.52 -6.02
C THR A 102 -3.13 -3.67 -4.52
N ALA A 103 -4.10 -2.95 -3.95
CA ALA A 103 -4.45 -3.08 -2.53
C ALA A 103 -4.95 -4.50 -2.20
N THR A 104 -5.82 -5.09 -3.05
CA THR A 104 -6.31 -6.46 -2.88
C THR A 104 -5.16 -7.47 -2.91
N HIS A 105 -4.21 -7.32 -3.84
CA HIS A 105 -3.07 -8.21 -3.96
C HIS A 105 -2.13 -8.11 -2.76
N LEU A 106 -1.88 -6.90 -2.25
CA LEU A 106 -1.07 -6.71 -1.04
C LEU A 106 -1.72 -7.35 0.18
N LEU A 107 -3.03 -7.18 0.33
CA LEU A 107 -3.78 -7.78 1.44
C LEU A 107 -3.72 -9.30 1.39
N ARG A 108 -3.96 -9.89 0.21
CA ARG A 108 -3.85 -11.36 0.00
C ARG A 108 -2.45 -11.90 0.23
N ALA A 109 -1.43 -11.07 0.05
CA ALA A 109 -0.04 -11.41 0.38
C ALA A 109 0.27 -11.29 1.90
N GLY A 110 -0.71 -10.90 2.72
CA GLY A 110 -0.56 -10.79 4.17
C GLY A 110 -0.03 -9.44 4.66
N VAL A 111 0.03 -8.41 3.80
CA VAL A 111 0.40 -7.06 4.23
C VAL A 111 -0.74 -6.48 5.07
N ASP A 112 -0.41 -5.92 6.23
CA ASP A 112 -1.41 -5.37 7.13
C ASP A 112 -2.13 -4.16 6.51
N LEU A 113 -3.41 -4.01 6.85
CA LEU A 113 -4.29 -3.02 6.26
C LEU A 113 -3.85 -1.58 6.56
N ASN A 114 -3.24 -1.34 7.72
CA ASN A 114 -2.75 -0.02 8.10
C ASN A 114 -1.55 0.38 7.25
N THR A 115 -0.65 -0.55 6.94
CA THR A 115 0.48 -0.37 6.01
C THR A 115 -0.01 -0.12 4.58
N ILE A 116 -0.96 -0.90 4.08
CA ILE A 116 -1.56 -0.67 2.75
C ILE A 116 -2.19 0.73 2.68
N ARG A 117 -2.92 1.13 3.72
CA ARG A 117 -3.51 2.47 3.85
C ARG A 117 -2.45 3.56 3.92
N ALA A 118 -1.34 3.32 4.61
CA ALA A 118 -0.23 4.27 4.71
C ALA A 118 0.46 4.49 3.35
N TRP A 119 0.68 3.42 2.58
CA TRP A 119 1.35 3.50 1.26
C TRP A 119 0.45 4.10 0.19
N LEU A 120 -0.74 3.53 0.03
CA LEU A 120 -1.63 3.95 -1.04
C LEU A 120 -2.27 5.30 -0.68
N GLY A 121 -2.53 5.59 0.60
CA GLY A 121 -3.29 6.75 1.07
C GLY A 121 -4.79 6.44 1.13
N HIS A 122 -5.55 7.19 1.95
CA HIS A 122 -6.99 7.00 2.25
C HIS A 122 -7.78 6.17 1.23
N VAL A 123 -7.68 4.85 1.36
CA VAL A 123 -8.66 3.93 0.77
C VAL A 123 -9.88 4.11 1.67
N SER A 124 -11.05 4.47 1.12
CA SER A 124 -12.21 4.85 1.94
C SER A 124 -12.58 3.73 2.93
N LEU A 125 -13.12 4.07 4.10
CA LEU A 125 -13.56 3.05 5.07
C LEU A 125 -14.59 2.09 4.46
N ASP A 126 -15.43 2.56 3.53
CA ASP A 126 -16.35 1.72 2.75
C ASP A 126 -15.64 0.68 1.87
N THR A 127 -14.49 1.01 1.28
CA THR A 127 -13.67 0.03 0.55
C THR A 127 -12.77 -0.79 1.47
N THR A 128 -12.44 -0.26 2.64
CA THR A 128 -11.63 -0.91 3.69
C THR A 128 -12.39 -2.04 4.39
N ASN A 129 -13.70 -1.89 4.61
CA ASN A 129 -14.55 -2.98 5.12
C ASN A 129 -14.69 -4.12 4.11
N ILE A 130 -14.82 -3.83 2.80
CA ILE A 130 -14.84 -4.87 1.75
C ILE A 130 -13.56 -5.70 1.79
N TYR A 131 -12.40 -5.06 2.00
CA TYR A 131 -11.10 -5.74 2.14
C TYR A 131 -11.02 -6.62 3.39
N ALA A 132 -11.49 -6.15 4.54
CA ALA A 132 -11.54 -6.94 5.76
C ALA A 132 -12.54 -8.13 5.66
N GLU A 133 -13.59 -8.00 4.85
CA GLU A 133 -14.55 -9.07 4.64
C GLU A 133 -14.06 -10.19 3.72
N THR A 134 -13.19 -9.90 2.75
CA THR A 134 -12.89 -10.82 1.64
C THR A 134 -11.89 -11.93 1.93
N ASP A 135 -11.27 -11.99 3.12
CA ASP A 135 -10.29 -13.03 3.44
C ASP A 135 -10.74 -13.98 4.55
N LEU A 136 -11.55 -14.96 4.16
CA LEU A 136 -11.97 -16.06 5.03
C LEU A 136 -10.78 -16.90 5.52
N ALA A 137 -9.68 -16.97 4.76
CA ALA A 137 -8.49 -17.74 5.13
C ALA A 137 -7.68 -17.03 6.23
N SER A 138 -7.51 -15.70 6.15
CA SER A 138 -6.92 -14.92 7.24
C SER A 138 -7.80 -14.91 8.48
N LYS A 139 -9.14 -14.85 8.34
CA LYS A 139 -10.08 -14.99 9.46
C LYS A 139 -9.99 -16.38 10.10
N ALA A 140 -9.92 -17.45 9.31
CA ALA A 140 -9.74 -18.82 9.82
C ALA A 140 -8.40 -19.00 10.55
N LYS A 141 -7.33 -18.39 10.04
CA LYS A 141 -6.00 -18.40 10.69
C LYS A 141 -6.00 -17.62 12.01
N ALA A 142 -6.68 -16.48 12.07
CA ALA A 142 -6.86 -15.72 13.31
C ALA A 142 -7.71 -16.49 14.33
N LEU A 143 -8.77 -17.17 13.88
CA LEU A 143 -9.60 -18.02 14.74
C LEU A 143 -8.80 -19.20 15.32
N ALA A 144 -8.00 -19.87 14.48
CA ALA A 144 -7.13 -20.96 14.90
C ALA A 144 -6.02 -20.51 15.87
N ALA A 145 -5.50 -19.28 15.72
CA ALA A 145 -4.55 -18.70 16.66
C ALA A 145 -5.17 -18.30 18.01
N CYS A 146 -6.49 -18.10 18.04
CA CYS A 146 -7.26 -17.77 19.23
C CYS A 146 -8.02 -18.98 19.80
N ASP A 147 -7.68 -20.21 19.41
CA ASP A 147 -8.29 -21.41 19.99
C ASP A 147 -8.04 -21.44 21.51
N PRO A 148 -9.08 -21.32 22.36
CA PRO A 148 -8.92 -21.38 23.80
C PRO A 148 -8.59 -22.79 24.32
N GLY A 149 -8.40 -23.78 23.43
CA GLY A 149 -8.13 -25.19 23.75
C GLY A 149 -6.80 -25.51 24.46
N GLY A 150 -5.96 -24.52 24.78
CA GLY A 150 -4.73 -24.69 25.56
C GLY A 150 -4.97 -24.46 27.06
N GLY A 151 -5.13 -25.54 27.83
CA GLY A 151 -5.38 -25.48 29.28
C GLY A 151 -4.39 -24.62 30.07
N HIS A 152 -4.76 -23.38 30.38
CA HIS A 152 -4.05 -22.57 31.34
C HIS A 152 -4.28 -23.13 32.75
N ARG A 153 -3.24 -23.78 33.31
CA ARG A 153 -3.18 -24.15 34.73
C ARG A 153 -3.39 -22.88 35.55
N ARG A 154 -4.59 -22.72 36.14
CA ARG A 154 -4.94 -21.64 37.06
C ARG A 154 -4.00 -21.67 38.25
N VAL A 155 -2.92 -20.89 38.20
CA VAL A 155 -2.09 -20.65 39.38
C VAL A 155 -2.88 -19.70 40.29
N LYS A 156 -3.59 -20.26 41.27
CA LYS A 156 -4.20 -19.50 42.37
C LYS A 156 -3.10 -18.96 43.28
N LYS A 157 -2.37 -17.92 42.87
CA LYS A 157 -1.61 -17.11 43.84
C LYS A 157 -2.59 -16.14 44.49
N LYS A 158 -2.76 -16.24 45.81
CA LYS A 158 -3.57 -15.31 46.60
C LYS A 158 -2.82 -13.98 46.60
N TRP A 159 -3.43 -12.95 46.03
CA TRP A 159 -2.91 -11.58 45.96
C TRP A 159 -2.51 -10.97 47.31
N ARG A 160 -2.98 -11.55 48.43
CA ARG A 160 -2.59 -11.17 49.80
C ARG A 160 -1.16 -11.55 50.19
N ASP A 161 -0.53 -12.47 49.45
CA ASP A 161 0.82 -12.95 49.74
C ASP A 161 1.89 -12.17 48.95
N ASP A 162 1.48 -11.16 48.17
CA ASP A 162 2.41 -10.28 47.45
C ASP A 162 2.81 -9.09 48.34
N PRO A 163 4.05 -9.06 48.86
CA PRO A 163 4.50 -8.01 49.77
C PRO A 163 4.51 -6.63 49.09
N THR A 164 4.78 -6.60 47.78
CA THR A 164 4.88 -5.36 47.01
C THR A 164 3.51 -4.72 46.79
N LEU A 165 2.49 -5.55 46.56
CA LEU A 165 1.10 -5.10 46.41
C LEU A 165 0.53 -4.56 47.74
N MET A 166 0.86 -5.21 48.86
CA MET A 166 0.43 -4.77 50.18
C MET A 166 1.11 -3.48 50.62
N GLU A 167 2.36 -3.24 50.23
CA GLU A 167 3.05 -1.97 50.47
C GLU A 167 2.43 -0.81 49.68
N PHE A 168 2.03 -1.07 48.43
CA PHE A 168 1.32 -0.09 47.60
C PHE A 168 -0.03 0.30 48.20
N LEU A 169 -0.83 -0.67 48.65
CA LEU A 169 -2.15 -0.41 49.23
C LEU A 169 -2.12 0.31 50.57
N ARG A 170 -1.02 0.23 51.32
CA ARG A 170 -0.83 0.99 52.58
C ARG A 170 -0.44 2.46 52.35
N LYS A 171 -0.06 2.83 51.12
CA LYS A 171 0.31 4.21 50.74
C LYS A 171 -0.87 4.99 50.11
N LEU A 172 -2.06 4.39 50.04
CA LEU A 172 -3.33 5.04 49.74
C LEU A 172 -4.03 5.42 51.05
#